data_AF-A0A355KUB4-F1
#
_entry.id   AF-A0A355KUB4-F1
#
_cell.length_a   1.000
_cell.length_b   1.000
_cell.length_c   1.000
_cell.angle_alpha   90.00
_cell.angle_beta   90.00
_cell.angle_gamma   90.00
#
_symmetry.space_group_name_H-M   'P 1'
#
loop_
_entity.id
_entity.type
_entity.pdbx_description
1 polymer ?
#
loop_
_entity_poly.entity_id
_entity_poly.type
_entity_poly.pdbx_seq_one_letter_code
_entity_poly.pdbx_strand_id
1 'polypeptide(L)'
;SFVDRNKCMIDGRTEDVMPLEPFADKWRAFGFHVFDIDGHNMMELSDAIDYALGEPDAPVMIIANTIKGEGIDFMEDDYHWHYGAVDEAKYKEAKESLKRHYEKRIARVEKEAK
;
A
#
# COMPACT_ATOMS: atom_id res chain seq x y z
N SER A 1 -3.17 -6.69 12.21
CA SER A 1 -3.36 -7.19 10.83
C SER A 1 -3.14 -6.07 9.83
N PHE A 2 -2.75 -6.40 8.60
CA PHE A 2 -2.59 -5.44 7.52
C PHE A 2 -3.57 -5.74 6.38
N VAL A 3 -4.12 -4.69 5.78
CA VAL A 3 -4.73 -4.73 4.45
C VAL A 3 -3.89 -3.87 3.52
N ASP A 4 -3.40 -4.49 2.44
CA ASP A 4 -2.81 -3.80 1.30
C ASP A 4 -3.91 -3.18 0.43
N ARG A 5 -4.23 -1.90 0.66
CA ARG A 5 -5.32 -1.18 -0.01
C ARG A 5 -4.84 -0.51 -1.31
N ASN A 6 -4.34 -1.32 -2.23
CA ASN A 6 -3.85 -0.87 -3.54
C ASN A 6 -4.94 -0.61 -4.61
N LYS A 7 -6.22 -0.77 -4.24
CA LYS A 7 -7.41 -0.52 -5.08
C LYS A 7 -7.56 -1.38 -6.33
N CYS A 8 -6.74 -2.40 -6.49
CA CYS A 8 -6.77 -3.30 -7.65
C CYS A 8 -7.20 -4.72 -7.27
N MET A 9 -7.91 -5.38 -8.18
CA MET A 9 -8.13 -6.82 -8.18
C MET A 9 -7.82 -7.39 -9.58
N ILE A 10 -8.07 -8.68 -9.80
CA ILE A 10 -7.80 -9.34 -11.09
C ILE A 10 -8.55 -8.65 -12.22
N ASP A 11 -9.84 -8.40 -12.02
CA ASP A 11 -10.76 -7.96 -13.08
C ASP A 11 -10.85 -6.43 -13.23
N GLY A 12 -10.07 -5.66 -12.47
CA GLY A 12 -10.10 -4.20 -12.54
C GLY A 12 -9.84 -3.52 -11.20
N ARG A 13 -10.29 -2.26 -11.09
CA ARG A 13 -10.28 -1.54 -9.82
C ARG A 13 -11.39 -2.05 -8.92
N THR A 14 -11.11 -2.14 -7.63
CA THR A 14 -12.11 -2.59 -6.64
C THR A 14 -13.33 -1.67 -6.63
N GLU A 15 -13.15 -0.38 -6.86
CA GLU A 15 -14.19 0.64 -6.87
C GLU A 15 -15.19 0.49 -8.03
N ASP A 16 -14.77 -0.16 -9.12
CA ASP A 16 -15.62 -0.38 -10.29
C ASP A 16 -16.26 -1.77 -10.28
N VAL A 17 -15.51 -2.79 -9.85
CA VAL A 17 -15.96 -4.19 -9.89
C VAL A 17 -16.77 -4.58 -8.64
N MET A 18 -16.26 -4.28 -7.44
CA MET A 18 -16.92 -4.60 -6.17
C MET A 18 -16.54 -3.57 -5.10
N PRO A 19 -17.26 -2.44 -5.03
CA PRO A 19 -16.91 -1.33 -4.14
C PRO A 19 -16.85 -1.75 -2.67
N LEU A 20 -15.78 -1.33 -1.99
CA LEU A 20 -15.52 -1.71 -0.59
C LEU A 20 -15.97 -0.66 0.43
N GLU A 21 -16.26 0.57 0.02
CA GLU A 21 -16.56 1.66 0.95
C GLU A 21 -17.92 1.52 1.67
N PRO A 22 -18.05 2.02 2.91
CA PRO A 22 -16.99 2.60 3.76
C PRO A 22 -16.13 1.49 4.41
N PHE A 23 -14.87 1.34 3.96
CA PHE A 23 -14.08 0.13 4.23
C PHE A 23 -13.54 0.10 5.66
N ALA A 24 -13.00 1.22 6.14
CA ALA A 24 -12.53 1.34 7.53
C ALA A 24 -13.66 1.16 8.55
N ASP A 25 -14.85 1.68 8.24
CA ASP A 25 -16.00 1.60 9.15
C ASP A 25 -16.54 0.17 9.31
N LYS A 26 -16.43 -0.66 8.26
CA LYS A 26 -16.75 -2.09 8.37
C LYS A 26 -15.86 -2.77 9.42
N TRP A 27 -14.56 -2.51 9.42
CA TRP A 27 -13.65 -3.05 10.43
C TRP A 27 -13.95 -2.53 11.84
N ARG A 28 -14.23 -1.23 11.98
CA ARG A 28 -14.66 -0.64 13.26
C ARG A 28 -15.94 -1.29 13.78
N ALA A 29 -16.91 -1.57 12.91
CA ALA A 29 -18.15 -2.25 13.28
C ALA A 29 -17.93 -3.70 13.76
N PHE A 30 -16.85 -4.35 13.32
CA PHE A 30 -16.40 -5.65 13.85
C PHE A 30 -15.56 -5.56 15.13
N GLY A 31 -15.43 -4.37 15.72
CA GLY A 31 -14.73 -4.15 16.98
C GLY A 31 -13.21 -4.01 16.86
N PHE A 32 -12.69 -3.70 15.67
CA PHE A 32 -11.26 -3.44 15.48
C PHE A 32 -10.92 -1.98 15.79
N HIS A 33 -9.71 -1.76 16.31
CA HIS A 33 -9.04 -0.47 16.20
C HIS A 33 -8.49 -0.33 14.79
N VAL A 34 -8.78 0.79 14.13
CA VAL A 34 -8.49 0.94 12.70
C VAL A 34 -7.58 2.15 12.46
N PHE A 35 -6.41 1.86 11.89
CA PHE A 35 -5.48 2.84 11.33
C PHE A 35 -5.66 2.83 9.81
N ASP A 36 -5.96 3.99 9.24
CA ASP A 36 -6.09 4.20 7.79
C ASP A 36 -5.01 5.20 7.39
N ILE A 37 -3.93 4.68 6.80
CA ILE A 37 -2.64 5.37 6.68
C ILE A 37 -2.11 5.33 5.25
N ASP A 38 -1.14 6.20 4.95
CA ASP A 38 -0.33 6.07 3.74
C ASP A 38 0.59 4.85 3.88
N GLY A 39 0.36 3.82 3.07
CA GLY A 39 1.10 2.56 3.09
C GLY A 39 2.55 2.67 2.63
N HIS A 40 2.95 3.85 2.12
CA HIS A 40 4.31 4.15 1.69
C HIS A 40 5.00 5.15 2.63
N ASN A 41 4.33 5.58 3.71
CA ASN A 41 4.92 6.41 4.75
C ASN A 41 5.42 5.50 5.90
N MET A 42 6.74 5.42 6.04
CA MET A 42 7.37 4.56 7.06
C MET A 42 7.08 5.01 8.49
N MET A 43 6.86 6.31 8.73
CA MET A 43 6.53 6.82 10.06
C MET A 43 5.11 6.40 10.46
N GLU A 44 4.14 6.60 9.58
CA GLU A 44 2.76 6.17 9.84
C GLU A 44 2.64 4.65 10.04
N LEU A 45 3.41 3.88 9.26
CA LEU A 45 3.53 2.43 9.47
C LEU A 45 4.14 2.09 10.83
N SER A 46 5.25 2.74 11.20
CA SER A 46 5.92 2.52 12.48
C SER A 46 4.99 2.84 13.65
N ASP A 47 4.35 4.00 13.64
CA ASP A 47 3.45 4.45 14.71
C ASP A 47 2.25 3.49 14.86
N ALA A 48 1.65 3.04 13.75
CA ALA A 48 0.54 2.09 13.77
C ALA A 48 0.97 0.70 14.27
N ILE A 49 2.19 0.26 13.93
CA ILE A 49 2.76 -1.01 14.42
C ILE A 49 3.06 -0.92 15.92
N ASP A 50 3.71 0.17 16.37
CA ASP A 50 4.04 0.38 17.78
C ASP A 50 2.78 0.40 18.63
N TYR A 51 1.71 1.06 18.16
CA TYR A 51 0.41 1.00 18.81
C TYR A 51 -0.14 -0.44 18.88
N ALA A 52 -0.09 -1.19 17.77
CA ALA A 52 -0.59 -2.56 17.73
C ALA A 52 0.19 -3.52 18.63
N LEU A 53 1.48 -3.24 18.88
CA LEU A 53 2.33 -4.00 19.79
C LEU A 53 2.19 -3.57 21.26
N GLY A 54 1.64 -2.39 21.52
CA GLY A 54 1.44 -1.83 22.87
C GLY A 54 0.29 -2.44 23.68
N GLU A 55 -0.11 -3.69 23.39
CA GLU A 55 -1.21 -4.42 24.04
C GLU A 55 -2.57 -3.67 24.05
N PRO A 56 -3.14 -3.37 22.86
CA PRO A 56 -4.45 -2.74 22.77
C PRO A 56 -5.56 -3.68 23.29
N ASP A 57 -6.66 -3.10 23.75
CA ASP A 57 -7.84 -3.79 24.28
C ASP A 57 -8.72 -4.44 23.19
N ALA A 58 -8.39 -4.22 21.92
CA ALA A 58 -9.06 -4.76 20.75
C ALA A 58 -8.05 -5.10 19.64
N PRO A 59 -8.39 -6.01 18.69
CA PRO A 59 -7.52 -6.29 17.57
C PRO A 59 -7.32 -5.05 16.69
N VAL A 60 -6.11 -4.88 16.16
CA VAL A 60 -5.76 -3.73 15.31
C VAL A 60 -5.77 -4.12 13.84
N MET A 61 -6.47 -3.33 13.03
CA MET A 61 -6.42 -3.34 11.58
C MET A 61 -5.67 -2.10 11.08
N ILE A 62 -4.61 -2.33 10.32
CA ILE A 62 -3.86 -1.29 9.62
C ILE A 62 -4.22 -1.40 8.14
N ILE A 63 -4.99 -0.43 7.64
CA ILE A 63 -5.32 -0.27 6.24
C ILE A 63 -4.22 0.61 5.65
N ALA A 64 -3.32 -0.02 4.90
CA ALA A 64 -2.20 0.65 4.25
C ALA A 64 -2.62 1.04 2.83
N ASN A 65 -2.83 2.31 2.57
CA ASN A 65 -3.12 2.81 1.22
C ASN A 65 -1.84 2.81 0.39
N THR A 66 -1.69 1.80 -0.44
CA THR A 66 -0.52 1.58 -1.30
C THR A 66 -0.87 1.80 -2.77
N ILE A 67 0.13 1.66 -3.63
CA ILE A 67 0.01 1.71 -5.08
C ILE A 67 0.54 0.37 -5.59
N LYS A 68 -0.27 -0.34 -6.38
CA LYS A 68 0.15 -1.60 -6.98
C LYS A 68 1.33 -1.34 -7.91
N GLY A 69 2.41 -2.10 -7.76
CA GLY A 69 3.60 -1.93 -8.61
C GLY A 69 4.36 -0.62 -8.39
N GLU A 70 4.20 0.04 -7.23
CA GLU A 70 4.88 1.30 -6.91
C GLU A 70 6.36 1.29 -7.30
N GLY A 71 6.79 2.33 -8.02
CA GLY A 71 8.19 2.54 -8.38
C GLY A 71 8.62 1.80 -9.65
N ILE A 72 7.73 1.06 -10.29
CA ILE A 72 7.94 0.49 -11.62
C ILE A 72 7.01 1.20 -12.61
N ASP A 73 7.55 2.07 -13.45
CA ASP A 73 6.76 2.99 -14.28
C ASP A 73 5.70 2.30 -15.15
N PHE A 74 5.98 1.09 -15.66
CA PHE A 74 5.03 0.34 -16.50
C PHE A 74 4.05 -0.55 -15.72
N MET A 75 4.25 -0.74 -14.40
CA MET A 75 3.35 -1.53 -13.54
C MET A 75 2.52 -0.69 -12.57
N GLU A 76 2.98 0.53 -12.28
CA GLU A 76 2.41 1.37 -11.22
C GLU A 76 0.94 1.73 -11.49
N ASP A 77 0.07 1.44 -10.52
CA ASP A 77 -1.39 1.61 -10.57
C ASP A 77 -2.08 0.89 -11.76
N ASP A 78 -1.47 -0.18 -12.28
CA ASP A 78 -2.04 -0.99 -13.37
C ASP A 78 -2.42 -2.40 -12.88
N TYR A 79 -3.72 -2.68 -12.85
CA TYR A 79 -4.22 -3.98 -12.40
C TYR A 79 -3.83 -5.13 -13.33
N HIS A 80 -3.58 -4.87 -14.63
CA HIS A 80 -3.17 -5.90 -15.61
C HIS A 80 -1.86 -6.60 -15.21
N TRP A 81 -1.03 -5.93 -14.40
CA TRP A 81 0.20 -6.49 -13.87
C TRP A 81 0.00 -7.45 -12.69
N HIS A 82 -1.24 -7.83 -12.34
CA HIS A 82 -1.50 -8.84 -11.31
C HIS A 82 -0.82 -10.20 -11.60
N TYR A 83 -0.82 -10.63 -12.86
CA TYR A 83 -0.20 -11.87 -13.33
C TYR A 83 0.84 -11.60 -14.44
N GLY A 84 1.32 -10.36 -14.55
CA GLY A 84 2.26 -10.00 -15.60
C GLY A 84 3.60 -10.68 -15.43
N ALA A 85 4.09 -11.32 -16.49
CA ALA A 85 5.43 -11.89 -16.53
C ALA A 85 6.47 -10.83 -16.91
N VAL A 86 7.65 -10.92 -16.30
CA VAL A 86 8.78 -10.04 -16.55
C VAL A 86 9.82 -10.81 -17.37
N ASP A 87 10.07 -10.37 -18.59
CA ASP A 87 11.17 -10.86 -19.41
C ASP A 87 12.47 -10.08 -19.15
N GLU A 88 13.55 -10.41 -19.85
CA GLU A 88 14.85 -9.76 -19.64
C GLU A 88 14.81 -8.25 -19.96
N ALA A 89 14.01 -7.83 -20.96
CA ALA A 89 13.90 -6.43 -21.33
C ALA A 89 13.17 -5.63 -20.24
N LYS A 90 12.01 -6.12 -19.80
CA LYS A 90 11.23 -5.51 -18.72
C LYS A 90 11.94 -5.55 -17.39
N TYR A 91 12.77 -6.56 -17.12
CA TYR A 91 13.61 -6.60 -15.94
C TYR A 91 14.60 -5.43 -15.92
N LYS A 92 15.26 -5.14 -17.05
CA LYS A 92 16.19 -3.99 -17.17
C LYS A 92 15.45 -2.66 -16.96
N GLU A 93 14.29 -2.51 -17.59
CA GLU A 93 13.43 -1.32 -17.45
C GLU A 93 12.93 -1.13 -15.99
N ALA A 94 12.53 -2.22 -15.33
CA ALA A 94 12.10 -2.21 -13.94
C ALA A 94 13.22 -1.75 -13.00
N LYS A 95 14.47 -2.19 -13.22
CA LYS A 95 15.61 -1.73 -12.42
C LYS A 95 15.87 -0.24 -12.58
N GLU A 96 15.76 0.28 -13.80
CA GLU A 96 15.93 1.71 -14.06
C GLU A 96 14.82 2.53 -13.38
N SER A 97 13.58 2.03 -13.42
CA SER A 97 12.44 2.63 -12.72
C SER A 97 12.66 2.67 -11.21
N LEU A 98 13.06 1.53 -10.60
CA LEU A 98 13.36 1.46 -9.17
C LEU A 98 14.47 2.41 -8.75
N LYS A 99 15.51 2.57 -9.58
CA LYS A 99 16.59 3.52 -9.27
C LYS A 99 16.06 4.96 -9.20
N ARG A 100 15.24 5.38 -10.16
CA ARG A 100 14.60 6.70 -10.16
C ARG A 100 13.64 6.85 -8.97
N HIS A 101 12.85 5.81 -8.69
CA HIS A 101 11.92 5.81 -7.57
C HIS A 101 12.67 5.96 -6.23
N TYR A 102 13.76 5.21 -6.03
CA TYR A 102 14.59 5.27 -4.83
C TYR A 102 15.08 6.70 -4.54
N GLU A 103 15.56 7.42 -5.55
CA GLU A 103 15.99 8.82 -5.42
C GLU A 103 14.84 9.73 -4.96
N LYS A 104 13.63 9.56 -5.52
CA LYS A 104 12.42 10.28 -5.08
C LYS A 104 12.04 9.92 -3.64
N ARG A 105 12.20 8.65 -3.27
CA ARG A 105 11.81 8.10 -1.98
C ARG A 105 12.68 8.62 -0.84
N ILE A 106 13.99 8.72 -1.04
CA ILE A 106 14.91 9.39 -0.10
C ILE A 106 14.43 10.82 0.18
N ALA A 107 14.16 11.59 -0.88
CA ALA A 107 13.73 12.99 -0.73
C ALA A 107 12.37 13.15 -0.04
N ARG A 108 11.49 12.14 -0.14
CA ARG A 108 10.19 12.12 0.57
C ARG A 108 10.39 11.77 2.05
N VAL A 109 11.18 10.76 2.37
CA VAL A 109 11.44 10.33 3.77
C VAL A 109 12.05 11.46 4.60
N GLU A 110 12.95 12.28 4.05
CA GLU A 110 13.52 13.44 4.76
C GLU A 110 12.47 14.49 5.20
N LYS A 111 11.31 14.50 4.55
CA LYS A 111 10.19 15.38 4.89
C LYS A 111 9.22 14.73 5.87
N GLU A 112 9.00 13.42 5.73
CA GLU A 112 8.12 12.63 6.61
C GLU A 112 8.74 12.36 7.97
N ALA A 113 10.07 12.37 8.08
CA ALA A 113 10.81 12.19 9.33
C ALA A 113 10.95 13.46 10.19
N LYS A 114 10.27 14.56 9.83
CA LYS A 114 10.28 15.84 10.57
C LYS A 114 8.93 16.11 11.20
#